data_AF-A0A7G9ZA32-F1
#
_entry.id   AF-A0A7G9ZA32-F1
#
_cell.length_a   1.000
_cell.length_b   1.000
_cell.length_c   1.000
_cell.angle_alpha   90.00
_cell.angle_beta   90.00
_cell.angle_gamma   90.00
#
_symmetry.space_group_name_H-M   'P 1'
#
loop_
_entity.id
_entity.type
_entity.pdbx_description
1 polymer ?
#
loop_
_entity_poly.entity_id
_entity_poly.type
_entity_poly.pdbx_seq_one_letter_code
_entity_poly.pdbx_strand_id
1 'polypeptide(L)' 'MKRGKRASVVSSVPRSLKDEISASELVKRVCEVLGGSGGGKPEIAQGGGEKVEMAEEAMKAGIKLIQDVQK' A
#
# COMPACT_ATOMS: atom_id res chain seq x y z
N MET A 1 13.30 -15.65 18.45
CA MET A 1 13.27 -14.63 17.38
C MET A 1 12.27 -13.55 17.77
N LYS A 2 12.72 -12.36 18.20
CA LYS A 2 11.79 -11.22 18.38
C LYS A 2 11.39 -10.78 16.98
N ARG A 3 10.15 -11.04 16.56
CA ARG A 3 9.58 -10.34 15.40
C ARG A 3 9.60 -8.86 15.76
N GLY A 4 10.54 -8.09 15.19
CA GLY A 4 10.55 -6.64 15.36
C GLY A 4 9.18 -6.08 14.97
N LYS A 5 8.77 -4.98 15.60
CA LYS A 5 7.52 -4.28 15.21
C LYS A 5 7.62 -3.99 13.71
N ARG A 6 6.69 -4.54 12.93
CA ARG A 6 6.60 -4.34 11.48
C ARG A 6 5.18 -3.97 11.13
N ALA A 7 5.03 -3.01 10.22
CA ALA A 7 3.76 -2.67 9.63
C ALA A 7 3.49 -3.64 8.49
N SER A 8 2.29 -4.20 8.46
CA SER A 8 1.81 -5.04 7.36
C SER A 8 0.72 -4.30 6.62
N VAL A 9 0.71 -4.41 5.30
CA VAL A 9 -0.21 -3.70 4.43
C VAL A 9 -0.86 -4.70 3.49
N VAL A 10 -2.18 -4.56 3.31
CA VAL A 10 -2.94 -5.28 2.30
C VAL A 10 -3.86 -4.27 1.62
N SER A 11 -4.07 -4.43 0.31
CA SER A 11 -5.05 -3.67 -0.45
C SER A 11 -5.78 -4.60 -1.40
N SER A 12 -7.07 -4.35 -1.58
CA SER A 12 -7.92 -5.03 -2.56
C SER A 12 -8.73 -4.00 -3.33
N VAL A 13 -8.76 -4.13 -4.65
CA VAL A 13 -9.54 -3.27 -5.54
C VAL A 13 -10.63 -4.11 -6.21
N PRO A 14 -11.88 -3.61 -6.31
CA PRO A 14 -12.93 -4.28 -7.07
C PRO A 14 -12.51 -4.57 -8.51
N ARG A 15 -12.92 -5.71 -9.06
CA ARG A 15 -12.54 -6.12 -10.42
C ARG A 15 -12.93 -5.10 -11.49
N SER A 16 -14.01 -4.34 -11.28
CA SER A 16 -14.47 -3.30 -12.20
C SER A 16 -13.59 -2.05 -12.21
N LEU A 17 -12.75 -1.86 -11.20
CA LEU A 17 -11.91 -0.68 -11.01
C LEU A 17 -10.42 -0.98 -11.16
N LYS A 18 -10.03 -2.24 -11.34
CA LYS A 18 -8.61 -2.66 -11.31
C LYS A 18 -7.76 -2.11 -12.46
N ASP A 19 -8.42 -1.73 -13.56
CA ASP A 19 -7.76 -1.15 -14.74
C ASP A 19 -7.55 0.37 -14.58
N GLU A 20 -8.26 1.00 -13.64
CA GLU A 20 -8.09 2.40 -13.26
C GLU A 20 -7.21 2.54 -12.01
N ILE A 21 -7.43 1.70 -11.01
CA ILE A 21 -6.74 1.73 -9.71
C ILE A 21 -6.05 0.38 -9.46
N SER A 22 -4.73 0.40 -9.34
CA SER A 22 -3.94 -0.82 -9.08
C SER A 22 -3.67 -1.02 -7.59
N ALA A 23 -4.15 -2.13 -7.01
CA ALA A 23 -3.80 -2.52 -5.64
C ALA A 23 -2.29 -2.67 -5.45
N SER A 24 -1.58 -3.19 -6.46
CA SER A 24 -0.12 -3.37 -6.42
C SER A 24 0.61 -2.03 -6.34
N GLU A 25 0.13 -1.01 -7.06
CA GLU A 25 0.73 0.32 -7.03
C GLU A 25 0.47 1.03 -5.69
N LEU A 26 -0.75 0.92 -5.17
CA LEU A 26 -1.11 1.42 -3.84
C LEU A 26 -0.21 0.82 -2.75
N VAL A 27 -0.08 -0.50 -2.72
CA VAL A 27 0.74 -1.19 -1.72
C VAL A 27 2.21 -0.80 -1.85
N LYS A 28 2.74 -0.71 -3.08
CA LYS A 28 4.12 -0.30 -3.31
C LYS A 28 4.37 1.11 -2.74
N ARG A 29 3.48 2.06 -3.05
CA ARG A 29 3.58 3.45 -2.57
C ARG A 29 3.55 3.54 -1.04
N VAL A 30 2.64 2.80 -0.39
CA VAL A 30 2.52 2.76 1.07
C VAL A 30 3.76 2.11 1.70
N CYS A 31 4.24 1.00 1.14
CA CYS A 31 5.40 0.28 1.68
C CYS A 31 6.70 1.07 1.57
N GLU A 32 6.89 1.87 0.51
CA GLU A 32 8.05 2.76 0.37
C GLU A 32 8.14 3.76 1.53
N VAL A 33 7.01 4.35 1.94
CA VAL A 33 6.93 5.25 3.09
C VAL A 33 7.26 4.51 4.40
N LEU A 34 6.74 3.29 4.55
CA LEU A 34 7.02 2.41 5.69
C LEU A 34 8.47 1.87 5.70
N GLY A 35 9.31 2.23 4.73
CA GLY A 35 10.69 1.74 4.62
C GLY A 35 10.75 0.24 4.30
N GLY A 36 9.85 -0.25 3.47
CA GLY A 36 9.80 -1.64 3.05
C GLY A 36 9.37 -1.81 1.60
N SER A 37 8.76 -2.96 1.30
CA SER A 37 8.35 -3.32 -0.05
C SER A 37 7.07 -4.14 -0.05
N GLY A 38 6.43 -4.19 -1.21
CA GLY A 38 5.19 -4.94 -1.42
C GLY A 38 4.88 -5.09 -2.90
N GLY A 39 3.91 -5.94 -3.21
CA GLY A 39 3.48 -6.23 -4.56
C GLY A 39 2.30 -7.20 -4.59
N GLY A 40 1.82 -7.47 -5.79
CA GLY A 40 0.70 -8.38 -6.02
C GLY A 40 0.08 -8.18 -7.39
N LYS A 41 -1.20 -8.49 -7.49
CA LYS A 41 -2.02 -8.27 -8.69
C LYS A 41 -2.75 -6.92 -8.60
N PRO A 42 -3.26 -6.37 -9.72
CA PRO A 42 -4.08 -5.16 -9.70
C PRO A 42 -5.31 -5.28 -8.78
N GLU A 43 -5.87 -6.47 -8.60
CA GLU A 43 -7.02 -6.71 -7.72
C GLU A 43 -6.66 -6.86 -6.24
N ILE A 44 -5.45 -7.35 -5.94
CA ILE A 44 -5.02 -7.64 -4.56
C ILE A 44 -3.50 -7.59 -4.44
N ALA A 45 -3.00 -6.88 -3.44
CA ALA A 45 -1.58 -6.79 -3.16
C ALA A 45 -1.30 -6.74 -1.66
N GLN A 46 -0.06 -7.07 -1.31
CA GLN A 46 0.39 -7.14 0.06
C GLN A 46 1.86 -6.70 0.21
N GLY A 47 2.21 -6.25 1.41
CA GLY A 47 3.57 -5.83 1.71
C GLY A 47 3.74 -5.43 3.16
N GLY A 48 4.83 -4.74 3.43
CA GLY A 48 5.08 -4.17 4.75
C GLY A 48 6.42 -3.46 4.84
N GLY A 49 6.65 -2.85 6.00
CA GLY A 49 7.88 -2.10 6.30
C GLY A 49 8.19 -2.07 7.79
N GLU A 50 9.36 -1.53 8.12
CA GLU A 50 9.89 -1.53 9.48
C GLU A 50 9.57 -0.23 10.24
N LYS A 51 9.23 0.85 9.52
CA LYS A 51 8.89 2.17 10.09
C LYS A 51 7.43 2.24 10.50
N VAL A 52 7.07 1.54 11.57
CA VAL A 52 5.69 1.47 12.08
C VAL A 52 5.16 2.87 12.48
N GLU A 53 6.04 3.74 12.92
CA GLU A 53 5.77 5.14 13.26
C GLU A 53 5.28 5.98 12.06
N MET A 54 5.53 5.54 10.82
CA MET A 54 5.11 6.23 9.60
C MET A 54 3.76 5.73 9.05
N ALA A 55 3.01 4.93 9.82
CA ALA A 55 1.76 4.33 9.36
C ALA A 55 0.73 5.36 8.88
N GLU A 56 0.61 6.50 9.57
CA GLU A 56 -0.35 7.54 9.22
C GLU A 56 0.04 8.26 7.92
N GLU A 57 1.32 8.62 7.76
CA GLU A 57 1.87 9.20 6.54
C GLU A 57 1.75 8.24 5.35
N ALA A 58 2.02 6.95 5.57
CA ALA A 58 1.89 5.93 4.56
C ALA A 58 0.44 5.80 4.08
N MET A 59 -0.54 5.86 4.99
CA MET A 59 -1.95 5.85 4.65
C MET A 59 -2.35 7.09 3.83
N LYS A 60 -1.90 8.28 4.24
CA LYS A 60 -2.13 9.54 3.49
C LYS A 60 -1.54 9.47 2.08
N ALA A 61 -0.36 8.87 1.91
CA ALA A 61 0.26 8.69 0.60
C ALA A 61 -0.57 7.78 -0.32
N GLY A 62 -1.15 6.70 0.21
CA GLY A 62 -2.06 5.82 -0.53
C GLY A 62 -3.36 6.53 -0.93
N ILE A 63 -3.99 7.27 0.00
CA ILE A 63 -5.22 8.03 -0.26
C ILE A 63 -4.99 9.08 -1.37
N LYS A 64 -3.87 9.81 -1.29
CA LYS A 64 -3.53 10.83 -2.28
C LYS A 64 -3.39 10.23 -3.69
N LEU A 65 -2.80 9.04 -3.81
CA LEU A 65 -2.68 8.34 -5.10
C LEU A 65 -4.06 8.06 -5.70
N ILE A 66 -5.02 7.58 -4.90
CA ILE A 66 -6.39 7.35 -5.36
C ILE A 66 -7.05 8.66 -5.81
N GLN A 67 -6.89 9.73 -5.04
CA GLN A 67 -7.45 11.05 -5.36
C GLN A 67 -6.88 11.65 -6.65
N ASP A 68 -5.61 11.37 -6.97
CA ASP A 68 -4.98 11.86 -8.20
C ASP A 68 -5.44 11.06 -9.43
N VAL A 69 -5.84 9.79 -9.27
CA VAL A 69 -6.40 8.94 -10.35
C VAL A 69 -7.87 9.26 -10.63
N GLN A 70 -8.64 9.70 -9.63
CA GLN A 70 -10.07 10.00 -9.75
C GLN A 70 -10.40 11.43 -10.23
N LYS A 71 -9.41 12.20 -10.67
CA LYS A 71 -9.62 13.53 -11.28
C LYS A 71 -9.89 13.42 -12.77
#